data_AF-A0A1N6V818-F1
#
_entry.id   AF-A0A1N6V818-F1
#
_cell.length_a   1.000
_cell.length_b   1.000
_cell.length_c   1.000
_cell.angle_alpha   90.00
_cell.angle_beta   90.00
_cell.angle_gamma   90.00
#
_symmetry.space_group_name_H-M   'P 1'
#
loop_
_entity.id
_entity.type
_entity.pdbx_description
1 polymer ?
#
loop_
_entity_poly.entity_id
_entity_poly.type
_entity_poly.pdbx_seq_one_letter_code
_entity_poly.pdbx_strand_id
1 'polypeptide(L)'
;MTKQDPQTPQHSAKAPAAYDRVLEQLRKRLDDAGEVSWDFLQQQIEEAAEVELAAEEMTRDEVELLKAYLRRDLKQLGYYAQGTGEGLAAWLHFDLDYLELKLKQSLLDLADKTRVQHELLREQLAHAEDQYLAGEVSAPGTLRCLQCGHTQQLRATDRIQPCGNCSAVVFERVSLPWSPSGK
;
A
#
# COMPACT_ATOMS: atom_id res chain seq x y z
N MET A 1 22.34 -21.29 -25.78
CA MET A 1 21.63 -20.35 -24.89
C MET A 1 20.74 -19.50 -25.78
N THR A 2 19.49 -19.89 -25.91
CA THR A 2 18.46 -19.18 -26.70
C THR A 2 18.20 -17.85 -26.02
N LYS A 3 18.42 -16.75 -26.75
CA LYS A 3 17.98 -15.41 -26.35
C LYS A 3 16.45 -15.42 -26.37
N GLN A 4 15.80 -15.28 -25.21
CA GLN A 4 14.37 -14.99 -25.16
C GLN A 4 14.21 -13.52 -25.53
N ASP A 5 13.60 -13.26 -26.69
CA ASP A 5 13.06 -11.93 -26.99
C ASP A 5 11.95 -11.61 -25.98
N PRO A 6 11.89 -10.39 -25.42
CA PRO A 6 10.79 -10.01 -24.54
C PRO A 6 9.49 -9.99 -25.35
N GLN A 7 8.63 -10.99 -25.13
CA GLN A 7 7.28 -11.00 -25.69
C GLN A 7 6.53 -9.78 -25.16
N THR A 8 6.12 -8.89 -26.05
CA THR A 8 5.24 -7.76 -25.68
C THR A 8 3.90 -8.33 -25.23
N PRO A 9 3.39 -7.96 -24.04
CA PRO A 9 2.09 -8.42 -23.58
C PRO A 9 1.01 -8.02 -24.60
N GLN A 10 0.21 -8.99 -25.03
CA GLN A 10 -0.90 -8.75 -25.95
C GLN A 10 -2.18 -8.59 -25.13
N HIS A 11 -2.87 -7.46 -25.31
CA HIS A 11 -4.10 -7.12 -24.60
C HIS A 11 -5.27 -7.03 -25.56
N SER A 12 -6.46 -7.38 -25.08
CA SER A 12 -7.72 -7.10 -25.76
C SER A 12 -8.00 -5.59 -25.83
N ALA A 13 -8.86 -5.20 -26.76
CA ALA A 13 -9.31 -3.81 -26.91
C ALA A 13 -10.05 -3.28 -25.66
N LYS A 14 -10.45 -4.17 -24.75
CA LYS A 14 -11.20 -3.84 -23.52
C LYS A 14 -10.30 -3.42 -22.35
N ALA A 15 -9.00 -3.75 -22.40
CA ALA A 15 -8.08 -3.54 -21.28
C ALA A 15 -8.00 -2.09 -20.76
N PRO A 16 -7.97 -1.03 -21.62
CA PRO A 16 -7.97 0.34 -21.12
C PRO A 16 -9.23 0.69 -20.33
N ALA A 17 -10.40 0.31 -20.84
CA ALA A 17 -11.66 0.58 -20.16
C ALA A 17 -11.81 -0.24 -18.87
N ALA A 18 -11.26 -1.45 -18.82
CA ALA A 18 -11.22 -2.26 -17.62
C ALA A 18 -10.30 -1.64 -16.54
N TYR A 19 -9.15 -1.09 -16.94
CA TYR A 19 -8.26 -0.35 -16.04
C TYR A 19 -8.99 0.80 -15.34
N ASP A 20 -9.69 1.64 -16.11
CA ASP A 20 -10.43 2.79 -15.57
C ASP A 20 -11.57 2.37 -14.63
N ARG A 21 -12.27 1.26 -14.96
CA ARG A 21 -13.32 0.71 -14.09
C ARG A 21 -12.76 0.19 -12.78
N VAL A 22 -11.63 -0.51 -12.82
CA VAL A 22 -10.97 -1.02 -11.61
C VAL A 22 -10.47 0.14 -10.75
N LEU A 23 -9.89 1.20 -11.33
CA LEU A 23 -9.53 2.42 -10.58
C LEU A 23 -10.73 3.07 -9.90
N GLU A 24 -11.84 3.24 -10.62
CA GLU A 24 -13.07 3.80 -10.06
C GLU A 24 -13.63 2.94 -8.91
N GLN A 25 -13.56 1.62 -9.06
CA GLN A 25 -14.02 0.69 -8.03
C GLN A 25 -13.11 0.72 -6.80
N LEU A 26 -11.79 0.79 -7.00
CA LEU A 26 -10.82 0.97 -5.93
C LEU A 26 -11.09 2.25 -5.14
N ARG A 27 -11.29 3.38 -5.83
CA ARG A 27 -11.63 4.66 -5.18
C ARG A 27 -12.79 4.48 -4.20
N LYS A 28 -13.91 3.94 -4.68
CA LYS A 28 -15.12 3.72 -3.86
C LYS A 28 -14.86 2.82 -2.66
N ARG A 29 -14.13 1.72 -2.84
CA ARG A 29 -13.81 0.78 -1.75
C ARG A 29 -12.91 1.39 -0.67
N LEU A 30 -12.00 2.26 -1.07
CA LEU A 30 -11.06 2.92 -0.16
C LEU A 30 -11.65 4.18 0.51
N ASP A 31 -12.72 4.75 -0.05
CA ASP A 31 -13.49 5.82 0.59
C ASP A 31 -14.23 5.31 1.83
N ASP A 32 -14.78 4.10 1.76
CA ASP A 32 -15.48 3.43 2.87
C ASP A 32 -14.52 2.82 3.91
N ALA A 33 -13.22 2.79 3.60
CA ALA A 33 -12.19 2.24 4.48
C ALA A 33 -11.61 3.34 5.41
N GLY A 34 -11.47 3.02 6.70
CA GLY A 34 -10.83 3.89 7.68
C GLY A 34 -9.33 4.03 7.43
N GLU A 35 -8.55 3.05 7.91
CA GLU A 35 -7.12 2.95 7.61
C GLU A 35 -6.91 2.03 6.42
N VAL A 36 -6.21 2.52 5.41
CA VAL A 36 -5.74 1.72 4.28
C VAL A 36 -4.35 1.19 4.68
N SER A 37 -4.06 -0.08 4.39
CA SER A 37 -2.71 -0.66 4.44
C SER A 37 -2.28 -1.08 3.04
N TRP A 38 -0.99 -1.34 2.81
CA TRP A 38 -0.51 -1.78 1.50
C TRP A 38 -1.10 -3.15 1.14
N ASP A 39 -1.14 -4.07 2.10
CA ASP A 39 -1.77 -5.38 1.92
C ASP A 39 -3.26 -5.26 1.63
N PHE A 40 -3.95 -4.35 2.32
CA PHE A 40 -5.36 -4.07 2.04
C PHE A 40 -5.55 -3.49 0.64
N LEU A 41 -4.73 -2.53 0.21
CA LEU A 41 -4.77 -2.00 -1.14
C LEU A 41 -4.52 -3.08 -2.19
N GLN A 42 -3.53 -3.96 -1.97
CA GLN A 42 -3.27 -5.09 -2.86
C GLN A 42 -4.46 -6.04 -2.94
N GLN A 43 -5.10 -6.34 -1.81
CA GLN A 43 -6.31 -7.15 -1.75
C GLN A 43 -7.47 -6.48 -2.50
N GLN A 44 -7.66 -5.17 -2.34
CA GLN A 44 -8.71 -4.45 -3.06
C GLN A 44 -8.46 -4.43 -4.58
N ILE A 45 -7.19 -4.39 -5.02
CA ILE A 45 -6.84 -4.53 -6.44
C ILE A 45 -7.21 -5.92 -6.95
N GLU A 46 -6.91 -6.97 -6.18
CA GLU A 46 -7.32 -8.34 -6.51
C GLU A 46 -8.84 -8.42 -6.70
N GLU A 47 -9.59 -8.02 -5.68
CA GLU A 47 -11.04 -8.14 -5.66
C GLU A 47 -11.74 -7.26 -6.71
N ALA A 48 -11.19 -6.10 -7.05
CA ALA A 48 -11.74 -5.24 -8.09
C ALA A 48 -11.45 -5.79 -9.49
N ALA A 49 -10.25 -6.33 -9.74
CA ALA A 49 -9.89 -6.90 -11.03
C ALA A 49 -10.60 -8.25 -11.30
N GLU A 50 -10.91 -9.04 -10.27
CA GLU A 50 -11.69 -10.28 -10.41
C GLU A 50 -13.11 -10.03 -10.95
N VAL A 51 -13.67 -8.83 -10.76
CA VAL A 51 -14.98 -8.47 -11.34
C VAL A 51 -14.92 -8.48 -12.87
N GLU A 52 -13.79 -8.06 -13.46
CA GLU A 52 -13.59 -8.04 -14.91
C GLU A 52 -13.44 -9.45 -15.47
N LEU A 53 -12.84 -10.37 -14.70
CA LEU A 53 -12.79 -11.79 -15.04
C LEU A 53 -14.20 -12.42 -15.00
N ALA A 54 -14.96 -12.13 -13.94
CA ALA A 54 -16.32 -12.65 -13.76
C ALA A 54 -17.31 -12.12 -14.80
N ALA A 55 -17.08 -10.91 -15.31
CA ALA A 55 -17.85 -10.33 -16.41
C ALA A 55 -17.48 -10.88 -17.80
N GLU A 56 -16.51 -11.80 -17.89
CA GLU A 56 -15.92 -12.30 -19.15
C GLU A 56 -15.40 -11.16 -20.05
N GLU A 57 -15.04 -10.01 -19.46
CA GLU A 57 -14.51 -8.86 -20.17
C GLU A 57 -13.00 -9.01 -20.43
N MET A 58 -12.31 -9.82 -19.63
CA MET A 58 -10.88 -10.10 -19.72
C MET A 58 -10.56 -11.57 -19.44
N THR A 59 -9.50 -12.08 -20.04
CA THR A 59 -8.93 -13.38 -19.67
C THR A 59 -8.14 -13.29 -18.37
N ARG A 60 -7.88 -14.43 -17.74
CA ARG A 60 -7.12 -14.49 -16.49
C ARG A 60 -5.70 -13.91 -16.63
N ASP A 61 -5.02 -14.21 -17.73
CA ASP A 61 -3.66 -13.68 -17.97
C ASP A 61 -3.68 -12.16 -18.14
N GLU A 62 -4.68 -11.60 -18.82
CA GLU A 62 -4.86 -10.15 -18.94
C GLU A 62 -5.17 -9.49 -17.60
N VAL A 63 -5.99 -10.14 -16.76
CA VAL A 63 -6.31 -9.66 -15.41
C VAL A 63 -5.08 -9.64 -14.51
N GLU A 64 -4.23 -10.66 -14.56
CA GLU A 64 -2.97 -10.68 -13.80
C GLU A 64 -2.03 -9.55 -14.22
N LEU A 65 -1.93 -9.28 -15.53
CA LEU A 65 -1.18 -8.14 -16.05
C LEU A 65 -1.79 -6.80 -15.58
N LEU A 66 -3.11 -6.68 -15.62
CA LEU A 66 -3.83 -5.48 -15.18
C LEU A 66 -3.56 -5.18 -13.69
N LYS A 67 -3.65 -6.20 -12.83
CA LYS A 67 -3.33 -6.10 -11.40
C LYS A 67 -1.89 -5.62 -11.20
N ALA A 68 -0.94 -6.14 -11.98
CA ALA A 68 0.46 -5.73 -11.91
C ALA A 68 0.65 -4.25 -12.32
N TYR A 69 -0.03 -3.79 -13.38
CA TYR A 69 0.01 -2.40 -13.82
C TYR A 69 -0.57 -1.46 -12.78
N LEU A 70 -1.76 -1.77 -12.24
CA LEU A 70 -2.41 -0.97 -11.20
C LEU A 70 -1.53 -0.84 -9.95
N ARG A 71 -0.93 -1.94 -9.49
CA ARG A 71 -0.01 -1.90 -8.34
C ARG A 71 1.18 -0.98 -8.57
N ARG A 72 1.79 -1.06 -9.75
CA ARG A 72 2.94 -0.21 -10.12
C ARG A 72 2.52 1.25 -10.13
N ASP A 73 1.42 1.57 -10.81
CA ASP A 73 0.99 2.93 -11.03
C ASP A 73 0.53 3.58 -9.73
N LEU A 74 -0.26 2.87 -8.90
CA LEU A 74 -0.68 3.36 -7.58
C LEU A 74 0.47 3.53 -6.60
N LYS A 75 1.49 2.67 -6.67
CA LYS A 75 2.72 2.83 -5.88
C LYS A 75 3.48 4.09 -6.29
N GLN A 76 3.61 4.36 -7.59
CA GLN A 76 4.27 5.58 -8.08
C GLN A 76 3.44 6.82 -7.78
N LEU A 77 2.13 6.73 -7.94
CA LEU A 77 1.20 7.81 -7.63
C LEU A 77 1.35 8.26 -6.18
N GLY A 78 1.40 7.34 -5.21
CA GLY A 78 1.63 7.71 -3.81
C GLY A 78 2.99 8.33 -3.50
N TYR A 79 4.01 8.07 -4.33
CA TYR A 79 5.33 8.68 -4.20
C TYR A 79 5.38 10.11 -4.74
N TYR A 80 4.75 10.34 -5.90
CA TYR A 80 4.86 11.60 -6.64
C TYR A 80 3.69 12.56 -6.41
N ALA A 81 2.47 12.04 -6.39
CA ALA A 81 1.27 12.84 -6.20
C ALA A 81 1.06 13.04 -4.70
N GLN A 82 1.45 14.21 -4.19
CA GLN A 82 1.26 14.62 -2.79
C GLN A 82 -0.23 14.85 -2.40
N GLY A 83 -1.18 14.18 -3.06
CA GLY A 83 -2.62 14.42 -2.89
C GLY A 83 -3.14 15.69 -3.57
N THR A 84 -2.31 16.37 -4.37
CA THR A 84 -2.66 17.65 -5.00
C THR A 84 -2.71 17.55 -6.52
N GLY A 85 -3.46 18.46 -7.15
CA GLY A 85 -3.46 18.63 -8.61
C GLY A 85 -2.06 18.87 -9.18
N GLU A 86 -1.24 19.68 -8.50
CA GLU A 86 0.15 19.93 -8.92
C GLU A 86 1.01 18.68 -8.85
N GLY A 87 0.88 17.87 -7.79
CA GLY A 87 1.59 16.60 -7.66
C GLY A 87 1.17 15.58 -8.72
N LEU A 88 -0.13 15.51 -9.02
CA LEU A 88 -0.64 14.65 -10.08
C LEU A 88 -0.14 15.09 -11.46
N ALA A 89 -0.16 16.39 -11.75
CA ALA A 89 0.37 16.94 -13.01
C ALA A 89 1.86 16.66 -13.16
N ALA A 90 2.63 16.77 -12.07
CA ALA A 90 4.05 16.46 -12.06
C ALA A 90 4.33 14.98 -12.36
N TRP A 91 3.54 14.06 -11.79
CA TRP A 91 3.66 12.63 -12.06
C TRP A 91 3.32 12.28 -13.51
N LEU A 92 2.20 12.83 -14.02
CA LEU A 92 1.73 12.61 -15.39
C LEU A 92 2.61 13.31 -16.43
N HIS A 93 3.32 14.36 -16.03
CA HIS A 93 4.13 15.21 -16.91
C HIS A 93 3.31 15.88 -18.04
N PHE A 94 2.04 16.20 -17.78
CA PHE A 94 1.21 17.00 -18.68
C PHE A 94 0.09 17.74 -17.92
N ASP A 95 -0.55 18.69 -18.60
CA ASP A 95 -1.61 19.51 -18.01
C ASP A 95 -2.90 18.71 -17.79
N LEU A 96 -3.44 18.78 -16.58
CA LEU A 96 -4.63 18.04 -16.18
C LEU A 96 -5.90 18.50 -16.91
N ASP A 97 -5.89 19.63 -17.60
CA ASP A 97 -7.02 20.08 -18.42
C ASP A 97 -7.28 19.17 -19.64
N TYR A 98 -6.30 18.36 -20.03
CA TYR A 98 -6.47 17.33 -21.06
C TYR A 98 -6.99 15.99 -20.51
N LEU A 99 -7.10 15.86 -19.19
CA LEU A 99 -7.52 14.63 -18.54
C LEU A 99 -9.03 14.63 -18.32
N GLU A 100 -9.69 13.49 -18.57
CA GLU A 100 -11.10 13.34 -18.23
C GLU A 100 -11.34 13.61 -16.75
N LEU A 101 -12.32 14.46 -16.42
CA LEU A 101 -12.60 14.90 -15.04
C LEU A 101 -12.78 13.74 -14.07
N LYS A 102 -13.45 12.66 -14.49
CA LYS A 102 -13.69 11.49 -13.65
C LYS A 102 -12.40 10.75 -13.33
N LEU A 103 -11.55 10.52 -14.33
CA LEU A 103 -10.25 9.87 -14.14
C LEU A 103 -9.33 10.73 -13.28
N LYS A 104 -9.31 12.05 -13.52
CA LYS A 104 -8.57 13.03 -12.70
C LYS A 104 -8.97 12.92 -11.22
N GLN A 105 -10.28 12.92 -10.93
CA GLN A 105 -10.77 12.82 -9.56
C GLN A 105 -10.36 11.48 -8.92
N SER A 106 -10.53 10.37 -9.63
CA SER A 106 -10.12 9.06 -9.13
C SER A 106 -8.63 8.97 -8.81
N LEU A 107 -7.78 9.54 -9.67
CA LEU A 107 -6.34 9.58 -9.42
C LEU A 107 -5.97 10.47 -8.24
N LEU A 108 -6.64 11.62 -8.05
CA LEU A 108 -6.39 12.48 -6.89
C LEU A 108 -6.77 11.79 -5.58
N ASP A 109 -7.96 11.20 -5.51
CA ASP A 109 -8.43 10.53 -4.30
C ASP A 109 -7.54 9.32 -3.96
N LEU A 110 -7.11 8.56 -4.97
CA LEU A 110 -6.19 7.44 -4.79
C LEU A 110 -4.76 7.88 -4.44
N ALA A 111 -4.30 9.05 -4.91
CA ALA A 111 -2.99 9.59 -4.57
C ALA A 111 -2.87 9.84 -3.07
N ASP A 112 -3.90 10.41 -2.45
CA ASP A 112 -3.91 10.63 -1.01
C ASP A 112 -3.83 9.30 -0.22
N LYS A 113 -4.61 8.30 -0.62
CA LYS A 113 -4.63 6.99 0.05
C LYS A 113 -3.31 6.24 -0.11
N THR A 114 -2.69 6.30 -1.29
CA THR A 114 -1.42 5.64 -1.59
C THR A 114 -0.22 6.36 -0.97
N ARG A 115 -0.27 7.67 -0.78
CA ARG A 115 0.74 8.43 -0.04
C ARG A 115 0.87 7.96 1.40
N VAL A 116 -0.26 7.79 2.11
CA VAL A 116 -0.26 7.26 3.48
C VAL A 116 0.44 5.90 3.54
N GLN A 117 0.22 5.04 2.53
CA GLN A 117 0.92 3.76 2.43
C GLN A 117 2.42 3.91 2.23
N HIS A 118 2.81 4.83 1.36
CA HIS A 118 4.21 5.06 1.07
C HIS A 118 4.95 5.61 2.29
N GLU A 119 4.33 6.50 3.07
CA GLU A 119 4.93 6.99 4.30
C GLU A 119 5.05 5.87 5.33
N LEU A 120 4.02 5.05 5.52
CA LEU A 120 4.09 3.86 6.38
C LEU A 120 5.21 2.90 5.97
N LEU A 121 5.33 2.61 4.67
CA LEU A 121 6.41 1.76 4.15
C LEU A 121 7.78 2.42 4.31
N ARG A 122 7.86 3.74 4.16
CA ARG A 122 9.10 4.49 4.36
C ARG A 122 9.52 4.46 5.81
N GLU A 123 8.59 4.70 6.74
CA GLU A 123 8.80 4.51 8.17
C GLU A 123 9.33 3.10 8.41
N GLN A 124 8.64 2.06 7.91
CA GLN A 124 9.08 0.66 8.02
C GLN A 124 10.53 0.42 7.60
N LEU A 125 10.97 1.05 6.51
CA LEU A 125 12.30 0.90 5.94
C LEU A 125 13.36 1.83 6.57
N ALA A 126 12.95 2.97 7.14
CA ALA A 126 13.84 4.01 7.67
C ALA A 126 14.06 3.92 9.18
N HIS A 127 13.29 3.09 9.87
CA HIS A 127 13.45 2.85 11.29
C HIS A 127 14.86 2.36 11.61
N ALA A 128 15.50 3.03 12.58
CA ALA A 128 16.79 2.61 13.14
C ALA A 128 16.67 1.18 13.69
N GLU A 129 17.79 0.44 13.75
CA GLU A 129 17.85 -1.01 14.11
C GLU A 129 17.13 -1.40 15.42
N ASP A 130 16.69 -0.43 16.22
CA ASP A 130 16.03 -0.54 17.52
C ASP A 130 14.49 -0.31 17.52
N GLN A 131 13.88 0.03 16.39
CA GLN A 131 12.44 0.26 16.25
C GLN A 131 11.72 -0.95 15.60
N TYR A 132 10.45 -1.16 15.96
CA TYR A 132 9.63 -2.31 15.59
C TYR A 132 8.28 -1.87 14.99
N LEU A 133 7.72 -2.67 14.09
CA LEU A 133 6.46 -2.35 13.40
C LEU A 133 5.37 -3.39 13.63
N ALA A 134 4.11 -2.94 13.61
CA ALA A 134 2.96 -3.82 13.50
C ALA A 134 3.08 -4.70 12.24
N GLY A 135 2.84 -6.01 12.41
CA GLY A 135 3.01 -7.03 11.39
C GLY A 135 4.33 -7.81 11.47
N GLU A 136 5.39 -7.23 12.06
CA GLU A 136 6.67 -7.93 12.22
C GLU A 136 6.57 -9.08 13.22
N VAL A 137 7.32 -10.15 12.98
CA VAL A 137 7.48 -11.24 13.94
C VAL A 137 8.62 -10.88 14.89
N SER A 138 8.32 -10.82 16.19
CA SER A 138 9.30 -10.44 17.21
C SER A 138 9.35 -11.47 18.34
N ALA A 139 10.50 -11.59 18.98
CA ALA A 139 10.66 -12.40 20.18
C ALA A 139 9.80 -11.86 21.34
N PRO A 140 9.46 -12.67 22.36
CA PRO A 140 8.72 -12.22 23.53
C PRO A 140 9.32 -10.96 24.17
N GLY A 141 8.47 -10.13 24.76
CA GLY A 141 8.89 -8.94 25.50
C GLY A 141 7.84 -7.83 25.52
N THR A 142 8.25 -6.64 25.96
CA THR A 142 7.37 -5.48 26.06
C THR A 142 7.73 -4.47 24.98
N LEU A 143 6.74 -4.07 24.21
CA LEU A 143 6.85 -3.02 23.19
C LEU A 143 6.04 -1.81 23.63
N ARG A 144 6.58 -0.61 23.44
CA ARG A 144 5.92 0.66 23.73
C ARG A 144 5.61 1.38 22.43
N CYS A 145 4.36 1.80 22.26
CA CYS A 145 3.94 2.59 21.11
C CYS A 145 4.61 3.97 21.16
N LEU A 146 5.28 4.37 20.07
CA LEU A 146 5.95 5.67 20.01
C LEU A 146 4.96 6.86 19.94
N GLN A 147 3.72 6.63 19.51
CA GLN A 147 2.72 7.70 19.38
C GLN A 147 2.00 8.03 20.69
N CYS A 148 1.56 7.02 21.45
CA CYS A 148 0.76 7.23 22.66
C CYS A 148 1.37 6.67 23.95
N GLY A 149 2.52 5.99 23.88
CA GLY A 149 3.18 5.38 25.03
C GLY A 149 2.52 4.11 25.56
N HIS A 150 1.40 3.65 24.99
CA HIS A 150 0.75 2.42 25.41
C HIS A 150 1.68 1.21 25.18
N THR A 151 1.74 0.31 26.17
CA THR A 151 2.62 -0.87 26.13
C THR A 151 1.84 -2.13 25.82
N GLN A 152 2.36 -2.95 24.89
CA GLN A 152 1.86 -4.29 24.62
C GLN A 152 2.92 -5.34 24.97
N GLN A 153 2.47 -6.51 25.43
CA GLN A 153 3.35 -7.63 25.79
C GLN A 153 3.18 -8.77 24.79
N LEU A 154 4.27 -9.11 24.10
CA LEU A 154 4.37 -10.35 23.35
C LEU A 154 4.79 -11.46 24.31
N ARG A 155 3.90 -12.41 24.57
CA ARG A 155 4.15 -13.55 25.48
C ARG A 155 4.81 -14.75 24.81
N ALA A 156 4.77 -14.78 23.49
CA ALA A 156 5.42 -15.77 22.63
C ALA A 156 6.04 -15.03 21.43
N THR A 157 6.86 -15.72 20.65
CA THR A 157 7.25 -15.21 19.32
C THR A 157 5.99 -15.09 18.48
N ASP A 158 5.62 -13.88 18.11
CA ASP A 158 4.35 -13.60 17.45
C ASP A 158 4.44 -12.31 16.61
N ARG A 159 3.41 -12.06 15.80
CA ARG A 159 3.26 -10.83 15.02
C ARG A 159 2.82 -9.69 15.93
N ILE A 160 3.54 -8.57 15.87
CA ILE A 160 3.20 -7.34 16.58
C ILE A 160 1.85 -6.82 16.06
N GLN A 161 0.90 -6.57 16.94
CA GLN A 161 -0.40 -6.01 16.56
C GLN A 161 -0.34 -4.47 16.54
N PRO A 162 -1.19 -3.79 15.74
CA PRO A 162 -1.40 -2.35 15.85
C PRO A 162 -1.73 -1.95 17.29
N CYS A 163 -1.43 -0.70 17.66
CA CYS A 163 -1.61 -0.24 19.02
C CYS A 163 -3.09 -0.32 19.42
N GLY A 164 -3.43 -1.12 20.43
CA GLY A 164 -4.81 -1.26 20.90
C GLY A 164 -5.46 0.01 21.47
N ASN A 165 -4.72 1.12 21.60
CA ASN A 165 -5.22 2.40 22.09
C ASN A 165 -5.36 3.49 21.01
N CYS A 166 -4.51 3.49 19.98
CA CYS A 166 -4.48 4.57 18.97
C CYS A 166 -4.26 4.10 17.53
N SER A 167 -4.24 2.78 17.30
CA SER A 167 -3.98 2.14 16.01
C SER A 167 -2.60 2.38 15.38
N ALA A 168 -1.75 3.21 15.98
CA ALA A 168 -0.39 3.43 15.52
C ALA A 168 0.43 2.13 15.44
N VAL A 169 1.38 2.11 14.51
CA VAL A 169 2.07 0.90 14.05
C VAL A 169 3.55 0.86 14.39
N VAL A 170 4.11 1.93 14.98
CA VAL A 170 5.54 2.02 15.33
C VAL A 170 5.74 1.86 16.84
N PHE A 171 6.69 1.01 17.20
CA PHE A 171 7.01 0.64 18.58
C PHE A 171 8.52 0.65 18.84
N GLU A 172 8.88 0.77 20.11
CA GLU A 172 10.22 0.51 20.61
C GLU A 172 10.20 -0.62 21.64
N ARG A 173 11.29 -1.39 21.74
CA ARG A 173 11.40 -2.42 22.78
C ARG A 173 11.84 -1.82 24.10
N VAL A 174 11.06 -2.09 25.13
CA VAL A 174 11.40 -1.70 26.49
C VAL A 174 12.23 -2.81 27.12
N SER A 175 13.54 -2.57 27.24
CA SER A 175 14.48 -3.42 27.96
C SER A 175 14.98 -2.69 29.20
N LEU A 176 15.10 -3.40 30.31
CA LEU A 176 15.79 -2.86 31.48
C LEU A 176 17.31 -2.91 31.21
N PRO A 177 18.08 -1.88 31.60
CA PRO A 177 19.53 -1.96 31.58
C PRO A 177 19.97 -3.16 32.42
N TRP A 178 20.77 -4.05 31.84
CA TRP A 178 21.39 -5.10 32.62
C TRP A 178 22.47 -4.48 33.52
N SER A 179 22.25 -4.51 34.84
CA SER A 179 23.24 -4.11 35.84
C SER A 179 23.81 -5.37 36.50
N PRO A 180 25.05 -5.78 36.20
CA PRO A 180 25.68 -6.86 36.93
C PRO A 180 25.95 -6.38 38.36
N SER A 181 25.10 -6.81 39.29
CA SER A 181 25.36 -6.61 40.71
C SER A 181 26.41 -7.64 41.14
N GLY A 182 27.68 -7.22 41.12
CA GLY A 182 28.79 -7.63 41.98
C GLY A 182 29.03 -9.12 42.33
N LYS A 183 30.21 -9.59 41.88
CA LYS A 183 31.04 -10.69 42.41
C LYS A 183 30.52 -12.13 42.34
#